data_AF-A0A531M5R1-F1
#
_entry.id   AF-A0A531M5R1-F1
#
_cell.length_a   1.000
_cell.length_b   1.000
_cell.length_c   1.000
_cell.angle_alpha   90.00
_cell.angle_beta   90.00
_cell.angle_gamma   90.00
#
_symmetry.space_group_name_H-M   'P 1'
#
loop_
_entity.id
_entity.type
_entity.pdbx_description
1 polymer ?
#
loop_
_entity_poly.entity_id
_entity_poly.type
_entity_poly.pdbx_seq_one_letter_code
_entity_poly.pdbx_strand_id
1 'polypeptide(L)' 'MTMKDGEVFGTTQAGEPIRRFAIRGGGLTANIIGLGAIVQDLRLTEHDAPLVLGYDNLEA' A
#
# COMPACT_ATOMS: atom_id res chain seq x y z
N MET A 1 7.31 -10.21 -14.07
CA MET A 1 7.76 -9.56 -12.82
C MET A 1 6.82 -10.05 -11.72
N THR A 2 7.28 -11.01 -10.92
CA THR A 2 6.43 -11.82 -10.04
C THR A 2 5.95 -10.98 -8.85
N MET A 3 4.80 -10.33 -8.97
CA MET A 3 4.10 -9.62 -7.89
C MET A 3 3.47 -10.59 -6.86
N LYS A 4 4.02 -11.80 -6.65
CA LYS A 4 3.29 -12.85 -5.92
C LYS A 4 3.20 -12.59 -4.42
N ASP A 5 4.18 -11.91 -3.82
CA ASP A 5 4.29 -11.94 -2.36
C ASP A 5 4.15 -10.57 -1.67
N GLY A 6 4.17 -9.45 -2.39
CA GLY A 6 4.15 -8.11 -1.77
C GLY A 6 5.32 -7.86 -0.81
N GLU A 7 5.56 -6.61 -0.43
CA GLU A 7 6.55 -6.30 0.62
C GLU A 7 5.91 -6.32 2.01
N VAL A 8 6.67 -6.62 3.06
CA VAL A 8 6.15 -6.48 4.44
C VAL A 8 6.02 -4.99 4.75
N PHE A 9 4.81 -4.54 5.04
CA PHE A 9 4.49 -3.16 5.40
C PHE A 9 4.47 -2.93 6.91
N GLY A 10 4.09 -3.96 7.65
CA GLY A 10 4.03 -3.92 9.10
C GLY A 10 3.59 -5.26 9.67
N THR A 11 3.32 -5.26 10.98
CA THR A 11 2.87 -6.45 11.70
C THR A 11 1.61 -6.14 12.50
N THR A 12 0.68 -7.09 12.58
CA THR A 12 -0.43 -7.00 13.53
C THR A 12 0.10 -7.07 14.97
N GLN A 13 -0.75 -6.72 15.94
CA GLN A 13 -0.45 -6.90 17.36
C GLN A 13 -0.18 -8.38 17.73
N ALA A 14 -0.69 -9.33 16.95
CA ALA A 14 -0.42 -10.76 17.09
C ALA A 14 0.92 -11.19 16.45
N GLY A 15 1.66 -10.27 15.83
CA GLY A 15 2.94 -10.54 15.16
C GLY A 15 2.81 -11.06 13.73
N GLU A 16 1.62 -11.01 13.13
CA GLU A 16 1.41 -11.50 11.76
C GLU A 16 1.82 -10.43 10.73
N PRO A 17 2.55 -10.79 9.66
CA PRO A 17 2.99 -9.82 8.67
C PRO A 17 1.82 -9.33 7.80
N ILE A 18 1.68 -8.01 7.70
CA ILE A 18 0.80 -7.35 6.72
C ILE A 18 1.65 -6.98 5.50
N ARG A 19 1.19 -7.42 4.32
CA ARG A 19 1.88 -7.20 3.05
C ARG A 19 1.29 -6.04 2.27
N ARG A 20 2.13 -5.28 1.56
CA ARG A 20 1.75 -4.19 0.64
C ARG A 20 2.08 -4.56 -0.80
N PHE A 21 1.18 -4.18 -1.70
CA PHE A 21 1.23 -4.48 -3.11
C PHE A 21 1.13 -3.17 -3.89
N ALA A 22 2.09 -2.92 -4.78
CA ALA A 22 2.09 -1.77 -5.67
C ALA A 22 1.50 -2.15 -7.03
N ILE A 23 0.42 -1.49 -7.42
CA ILE A 23 -0.18 -1.60 -8.76
C ILE A 23 -0.01 -0.29 -9.53
N ARG A 24 0.18 -0.39 -10.85
CA ARG A 24 0.42 0.78 -11.72
C ARG A 24 -0.35 0.62 -13.02
N GLY A 25 -0.93 1.70 -13.52
CA GLY A 25 -1.63 1.71 -14.81
C GLY A 25 -2.34 3.03 -15.07
N GLY A 26 -2.38 3.48 -16.32
CA GLY A 26 -3.14 4.67 -16.73
C GLY A 26 -2.77 5.96 -16.00
N GLY A 27 -1.50 6.13 -15.60
CA GLY A 27 -1.03 7.28 -14.83
C GLY A 27 -1.32 7.21 -13.33
N LEU A 28 -1.91 6.12 -12.84
CA LEU A 28 -2.13 5.88 -11.42
C LEU A 28 -1.10 4.88 -10.86
N THR A 29 -0.66 5.15 -9.64
CA THR A 29 0.04 4.19 -8.79
C THR A 29 -0.76 4.03 -7.50
N ALA A 30 -1.06 2.79 -7.10
CA ALA A 30 -1.71 2.52 -5.83
C ALA A 30 -0.90 1.51 -5.02
N ASN A 31 -0.82 1.76 -3.72
CA ASN A 31 -0.34 0.79 -2.74
C ASN A 31 -1.54 0.24 -1.98
N ILE A 32 -1.68 -1.09 -1.96
CA ILE A 32 -2.78 -1.80 -1.29
C ILE A 32 -2.18 -2.72 -0.24
N ILE A 33 -2.70 -2.68 0.99
CA ILE A 33 -2.26 -3.58 2.06
C ILE A 33 -3.23 -4.74 2.25
N GLY A 34 -2.72 -5.90 2.65
CA GLY A 34 -3.51 -7.12 2.87
C GLY A 34 -4.50 -7.03 4.03
N LEU A 35 -4.34 -6.05 4.92
CA LEU A 35 -5.29 -5.77 5.99
C LEU A 35 -6.53 -5.10 5.39
N GLY A 36 -7.61 -5.88 5.22
CA GLY A 36 -8.90 -5.36 4.73
C GLY A 36 -8.89 -4.79 3.31
N ALA A 37 -7.83 -5.06 2.52
CA ALA A 37 -7.62 -4.47 1.20
C ALA A 37 -7.60 -2.92 1.20
N ILE A 38 -7.08 -2.32 2.28
CA ILE A 38 -6.99 -0.86 2.41
C ILE A 38 -6.09 -0.29 1.30
N VAL A 39 -6.59 0.74 0.61
CA VAL A 39 -5.79 1.59 -0.27
C VAL A 39 -4.97 2.52 0.61
N GLN A 40 -3.69 2.20 0.78
CA GLN A 40 -2.78 2.92 1.68
C GLN A 40 -2.25 4.21 1.03
N ASP A 41 -2.00 4.18 -0.27
CA ASP A 41 -1.55 5.33 -1.05
C ASP A 41 -2.12 5.25 -2.46
N LEU A 42 -2.48 6.40 -3.02
CA LEU A 42 -2.99 6.52 -4.38
C LEU A 42 -2.47 7.84 -4.98
N ARG A 43 -1.70 7.74 -6.06
CA ARG A 43 -1.07 8.89 -6.70
C ARG A 43 -1.37 8.92 -8.19
N LEU A 44 -1.49 10.14 -8.70
CA LEU A 44 -1.69 10.44 -10.11
C LEU A 44 -0.45 11.16 -10.66
N THR A 45 0.00 10.79 -11.84
CA THR A 45 1.10 11.47 -12.54
C THR A 45 0.83 12.97 -12.65
N GLU A 46 1.87 13.79 -12.44
CA GLU A 46 1.80 15.26 -12.35
C GLU A 46 0.95 15.82 -11.18
N HIS A 47 0.53 14.97 -10.23
CA HIS A 47 -0.12 15.40 -9.00
C HIS A 47 0.66 14.89 -7.78
N ASP A 48 1.39 15.80 -7.12
CA ASP A 48 2.36 15.46 -6.08
C ASP A 48 1.71 14.85 -4.82
N ALA A 49 0.58 15.41 -4.38
CA ALA A 49 -0.09 14.95 -3.17
C ALA A 49 -0.83 13.62 -3.38
N PRO A 50 -0.93 12.76 -2.34
CA PRO A 50 -1.76 11.57 -2.40
C PRO A 50 -3.25 11.93 -2.52
N LEU A 51 -4.00 11.10 -3.24
CA LEU A 51 -5.45 11.27 -3.45
C LEU A 51 -6.29 10.64 -2.34
N VAL A 52 -5.64 9.99 -1.36
CA VAL A 52 -6.27 9.36 -0.20
C VAL A 52 -5.61 9.84 1.07
N LEU A 53 -6.38 9.85 2.16
CA LEU A 53 -5.83 9.99 3.51
C LEU A 53 -5.37 8.62 3.98
N GLY A 54 -4.20 8.58 4.61
CA GLY A 54 -3.60 7.34 5.09
C GLY A 54 -2.41 7.61 5.99
N TYR A 55 -1.70 6.54 6.33
CA TYR A 55 -0.48 6.58 7.13
C TYR A 55 0.66 5.95 6.34
N ASP A 56 1.87 6.48 6.53
CA ASP A 56 3.06 5.99 5.84
C ASP A 56 3.58 4.66 6.42
N ASN A 57 3.31 4.42 7.70
CA ASN A 57 3.76 3.26 8.45
C ASN A 57 2.62 2.67 9.28
N LEU A 58 2.71 1.38 9.57
CA LEU A 58 1.89 0.73 10.58
C LEU A 58 2.72 0.54 11.86
N GLU A 59 2.35 1.27 12.91
CA GLU A 59 2.93 1.14 14.25
C GLU A 59 1.95 0.41 15.17
N ALA A 60 2.48 -0.26 16.20
CA ALA A 60 1.72 -1.01 17.19
C ALA A 60 1.32 -0.14 18.39
#